data_AF-A0A657AIG2-F1
#
_entry.id   AF-A0A657AIG2-F1
#
_cell.length_a   1.000
_cell.length_b   1.000
_cell.length_c   1.000
_cell.angle_alpha   90.00
_cell.angle_beta   90.00
_cell.angle_gamma   90.00
#
_symmetry.space_group_name_H-M   'P 1'
#
loop_
_entity.id
_entity.type
_entity.pdbx_description
1 polymer ?
#
loop_
_entity_poly.entity_id
_entity_poly.type
_entity_poly.pdbx_seq_one_letter_code
_entity_poly.pdbx_strand_id
1 'polypeptide(L)'
;MGAFFRFLKARFLSNKIIANYSKQTNQHGFTLIELVMVIVLIGVLSVGANSLFSSKDSYADYLAKERLLSLGLLAQQLALGVSAQEVQIAGAAPIPSGDPAEIQFIRTAGGDLHFTLLKHQQSVQTYQLETPLPTISIDGLALALGATVSLAWDQTASMDDAANHNVTIVGTKTHRICFSSSGFVYESSGACP
;
A
#
# COMPACT_ATOMS: atom_id res chain seq x y z
N MET A 1 14.65 12.30 -6.70
CA MET A 1 15.13 13.70 -6.74
C MET A 1 15.98 14.01 -8.00
N GLY A 2 15.62 13.49 -9.19
CA GLY A 2 16.46 13.62 -10.40
C GLY A 2 15.71 13.97 -11.70
N ALA A 3 14.38 14.01 -11.68
CA ALA A 3 13.57 14.30 -12.88
C ALA A 3 13.39 15.81 -13.14
N PHE A 4 13.37 16.61 -12.08
CA PHE A 4 13.14 18.06 -12.18
C PHE A 4 14.30 18.80 -12.88
N PHE A 5 15.54 18.30 -12.74
CA PHE A 5 16.73 18.89 -13.38
C PHE A 5 16.81 18.64 -14.90
N ARG A 6 16.11 17.64 -15.44
CA ARG A 6 16.15 17.30 -16.88
C ARG A 6 15.28 18.23 -17.74
N PHE A 7 14.23 18.81 -17.17
CA PHE A 7 13.31 19.70 -17.90
C PHE A 7 13.93 21.08 -18.19
N LEU A 8 14.92 21.50 -17.38
CA LEU A 8 15.57 22.80 -17.56
C LEU A 8 16.58 22.84 -18.72
N LYS A 9 17.19 21.68 -19.05
CA LYS A 9 18.27 21.60 -20.04
C LYS A 9 17.78 21.61 -21.51
N ALA A 10 16.52 21.25 -21.75
CA ALA A 10 15.96 21.13 -23.10
C ALA A 10 15.53 22.47 -23.73
N ARG A 11 15.44 23.56 -22.95
CA ARG A 11 14.96 24.86 -23.47
C ARG A 11 16.05 25.85 -23.89
N PHE A 12 17.33 25.47 -23.80
CA PHE A 12 18.45 26.41 -23.94
C PHE A 12 19.15 26.43 -25.32
N LEU A 13 18.74 25.61 -26.30
CA LEU A 13 19.45 25.50 -27.59
C LEU A 13 18.65 25.93 -28.84
N SER A 14 17.60 26.74 -28.68
CA SER A 14 16.92 27.34 -29.84
C SER A 14 16.84 28.85 -29.71
N ASN A 15 17.98 29.53 -29.79
CA ASN A 15 17.96 30.95 -30.09
C ASN A 15 19.24 31.40 -30.80
N LYS A 16 19.23 31.30 -32.13
CA LYS A 16 20.03 32.16 -33.00
C LYS A 16 19.07 32.74 -34.04
N ILE A 17 19.27 34.04 -34.29
CA ILE A 17 18.68 34.89 -35.34
C ILE A 17 17.44 35.68 -34.87
N ILE A 18 17.68 37.00 -34.75
CA ILE A 18 16.86 38.18 -35.11
C ILE A 18 17.07 39.29 -34.05
N ALA A 19 17.83 40.30 -34.49
CA ALA A 19 17.70 41.74 -34.24
C ALA A 19 17.49 42.31 -32.83
N ASN A 20 18.37 43.26 -32.50
CA ASN A 20 18.18 44.42 -31.63
C ASN A 20 16.75 44.68 -31.13
N TYR A 21 16.53 44.37 -29.85
CA TYR A 21 15.76 45.19 -28.93
C TYR A 21 16.52 45.20 -27.60
N SER A 22 17.24 46.28 -27.30
CA SER A 22 17.73 46.55 -25.94
C SER A 22 16.54 46.93 -25.06
N LYS A 23 15.62 45.99 -24.83
CA LYS A 23 14.69 46.09 -23.71
C LYS A 23 15.44 45.54 -22.51
N GLN A 24 16.15 46.43 -21.82
CA GLN A 24 16.64 46.17 -20.48
C GLN A 24 15.43 45.71 -19.66
N THR A 25 15.28 44.39 -19.50
CA THR A 25 14.31 43.86 -18.55
C THR A 25 14.79 44.38 -17.22
N ASN A 26 13.97 45.21 -16.55
CA ASN A 26 14.26 45.62 -15.20
C ASN A 26 14.40 44.35 -14.37
N GLN A 27 15.64 43.91 -14.16
CA GLN A 27 15.99 42.91 -13.18
C GLN A 27 15.77 43.61 -11.85
N HIS A 28 14.53 43.58 -11.37
CA HIS A 28 14.21 43.96 -10.02
C HIS A 28 14.93 42.96 -9.13
N GLY A 29 16.09 43.37 -8.60
CA GLY A 29 16.79 42.58 -7.59
C GLY A 29 15.91 42.44 -6.36
N PHE A 30 15.82 41.23 -5.83
CA PHE A 30 15.20 40.99 -4.53
C PHE A 30 15.90 41.87 -3.49
N THR A 31 15.11 42.57 -2.67
CA THR A 31 15.69 43.35 -1.58
C THR A 31 16.28 42.40 -0.52
N LEU A 32 17.33 42.83 0.20
CA LEU A 32 17.94 42.01 1.24
C LEU A 32 16.89 41.59 2.30
N ILE A 33 15.99 42.49 2.66
CA ILE A 33 14.93 42.24 3.64
C ILE A 33 13.91 41.21 3.14
N GLU A 34 13.55 41.24 1.87
CA GLU A 34 12.65 40.27 1.25
C GLU A 34 13.25 38.86 1.28
N LEU A 35 14.55 38.74 0.95
CA LEU A 35 15.25 37.46 1.01
C LEU A 35 15.31 36.92 2.45
N VAL A 36 15.61 37.78 3.44
CA VAL A 36 15.64 37.39 4.86
C VAL A 36 14.27 36.93 5.35
N MET A 37 13.18 37.62 4.98
CA MET A 37 11.83 37.19 5.35
C MET A 37 11.47 35.83 4.73
N VAL A 38 11.80 35.61 3.46
CA VAL A 38 11.51 34.35 2.77
C VAL A 38 12.23 33.17 3.41
N ILE A 39 13.52 33.29 3.78
CA ILE A 39 14.24 32.19 4.44
C ILE A 39 13.68 31.89 5.83
N VAL A 40 13.23 32.91 6.57
CA VAL A 40 12.59 32.71 7.90
C VAL A 40 11.25 32.01 7.74
N LEU A 41 10.42 32.46 6.78
CA LEU A 41 9.13 31.83 6.51
C LEU A 41 9.28 30.38 6.07
N ILE A 42 10.20 30.08 5.15
CA ILE A 42 10.48 28.71 4.72
C ILE A 42 10.99 27.89 5.90
N GLY A 43 11.84 28.46 6.77
CA GLY A 43 12.34 27.78 7.97
C GLY A 43 11.21 27.35 8.92
N VAL A 44 10.30 28.27 9.26
CA VAL A 44 9.16 27.97 10.15
C VAL A 44 8.20 26.95 9.51
N LEU A 45 7.86 27.15 8.23
CA LEU A 45 6.98 26.23 7.51
C LEU A 45 7.58 24.82 7.38
N SER A 46 8.90 24.72 7.21
CA SER A 46 9.59 23.43 7.10
C SER A 46 9.46 22.59 8.38
N VAL A 47 9.55 23.22 9.56
CA VAL A 47 9.40 22.51 10.84
C VAL A 47 7.96 22.02 11.02
N GLY A 48 6.97 22.86 10.69
CA GLY A 48 5.55 22.48 10.76
C GLY A 48 5.17 21.35 9.79
N ALA A 49 5.68 21.41 8.55
CA ALA A 49 5.41 20.42 7.52
C ALA A 49 5.90 19.02 7.93
N ASN A 50 7.11 18.90 8.51
CA ASN A 50 7.67 17.60 8.91
C ASN A 50 6.81 16.86 9.94
N SER A 51 6.21 17.57 10.90
CA SER A 51 5.34 16.97 11.93
C SER A 51 4.07 16.38 11.31
N LEU A 52 3.48 17.07 10.33
CA LEU A 52 2.27 16.63 9.66
C LEU A 52 2.51 15.37 8.81
N PHE A 53 3.62 15.32 8.07
CA PHE A 53 3.97 14.15 7.27
C PHE A 53 4.29 12.93 8.17
N SER A 54 5.08 13.10 9.23
CA SER A 54 5.36 11.99 10.17
C SER A 54 4.09 11.43 10.82
N SER A 55 3.10 12.29 11.09
CA SER A 55 1.83 11.85 11.66
C SER A 55 1.00 11.05 10.65
N LYS A 56 0.96 11.48 9.38
CA LYS A 56 0.27 10.76 8.30
C LYS A 56 0.84 9.35 8.10
N ASP A 57 2.15 9.21 8.18
CA ASP A 57 2.84 7.92 7.98
C ASP A 57 2.42 6.92 9.07
N SER A 58 2.40 7.35 10.34
CA SER A 58 1.94 6.50 11.45
C SER A 58 0.46 6.12 11.37
N TYR A 59 -0.35 6.99 10.77
CA TYR A 59 -1.76 6.71 10.54
C TYR A 59 -1.97 5.70 9.41
N ALA A 60 -1.14 5.74 8.37
CA ALA A 60 -1.17 4.77 7.27
C ALA A 60 -0.87 3.34 7.79
N ASP A 61 0.10 3.19 8.69
CA ASP A 61 0.43 1.91 9.33
C ASP A 61 -0.77 1.35 10.11
N TYR A 62 -1.43 2.19 10.91
CA TYR A 62 -2.60 1.81 11.69
C TYR A 62 -3.77 1.42 10.79
N LEU A 63 -4.03 2.22 9.74
CA LEU A 63 -5.08 1.96 8.79
C LEU A 63 -4.85 0.62 8.06
N ALA A 64 -3.62 0.34 7.62
CA ALA A 64 -3.24 -0.90 6.98
C ALA A 64 -3.62 -2.12 7.84
N LYS A 65 -3.29 -2.06 9.13
CA LYS A 65 -3.62 -3.08 10.12
C LYS A 65 -5.14 -3.26 10.27
N GLU A 66 -5.88 -2.18 10.51
CA GLU A 66 -7.33 -2.26 10.73
C GLU A 66 -8.08 -2.80 9.50
N ARG A 67 -7.65 -2.41 8.29
CA ARG A 67 -8.19 -2.95 7.04
C ARG A 67 -7.91 -4.44 6.92
N LEU A 68 -6.69 -4.88 7.20
CA LEU A 68 -6.34 -6.29 7.14
C LEU A 68 -7.13 -7.13 8.15
N LEU A 69 -7.26 -6.65 9.40
CA LEU A 69 -8.04 -7.34 10.42
C LEU A 69 -9.52 -7.46 10.01
N SER A 70 -10.09 -6.38 9.50
CA SER A 70 -11.47 -6.36 9.01
C SER A 70 -11.67 -7.32 7.83
N LEU A 71 -10.71 -7.37 6.89
CA LEU A 71 -10.73 -8.32 5.79
C LEU A 71 -10.63 -9.76 6.27
N GLY A 72 -9.78 -10.05 7.25
CA GLY A 72 -9.65 -11.38 7.84
C GLY A 72 -10.96 -11.90 8.44
N LEU A 73 -11.63 -11.06 9.25
CA LEU A 73 -12.93 -11.38 9.81
C LEU A 73 -14.01 -11.55 8.74
N LEU A 74 -14.01 -10.68 7.73
CA LEU A 74 -14.91 -10.81 6.59
C LEU A 74 -14.64 -12.10 5.79
N ALA A 75 -13.37 -12.47 5.58
CA ALA A 75 -12.99 -13.70 4.88
C ALA A 75 -13.51 -14.92 5.64
N GLN A 76 -13.38 -14.95 6.97
CA GLN A 76 -13.93 -15.99 7.82
C GLN A 76 -15.47 -16.05 7.70
N GLN A 77 -16.15 -14.90 7.72
CA GLN A 77 -17.61 -14.83 7.53
C GLN A 77 -18.03 -15.31 6.13
N LEU A 78 -17.27 -14.99 5.08
CA LEU A 78 -17.53 -15.45 3.72
C LEU A 78 -17.25 -16.94 3.54
N ALA A 79 -16.27 -17.49 4.25
CA ALA A 79 -16.00 -18.92 4.28
C ALA A 79 -17.17 -19.69 4.93
N LEU A 80 -17.73 -19.18 6.04
CA LEU A 80 -18.89 -19.77 6.72
C LEU A 80 -20.24 -19.51 6.02
N GLY A 81 -20.40 -18.33 5.41
CA GLY A 81 -21.70 -17.81 5.00
C GLY A 81 -22.22 -18.37 3.68
N VAL A 82 -21.34 -18.91 2.85
CA VAL A 82 -21.71 -19.54 1.57
C VAL A 82 -20.76 -20.70 1.33
N SER A 83 -21.22 -21.92 1.60
CA SER A 83 -20.62 -23.13 1.03
C SER A 83 -21.31 -23.37 -0.31
N ALA A 84 -20.77 -22.85 -1.42
CA ALA A 84 -21.29 -23.23 -2.74
C ALA A 84 -21.09 -24.73 -2.90
N GLN A 85 -22.22 -25.45 -2.90
CA GLN A 85 -22.26 -26.83 -3.31
C GLN A 85 -21.80 -26.88 -4.78
N GLU A 86 -20.79 -27.68 -5.06
CA GLU A 86 -20.27 -27.90 -6.40
C GLU A 86 -21.37 -28.42 -7.33
N VAL A 87 -21.87 -27.58 -8.24
CA VAL A 87 -22.75 -28.02 -9.32
C VAL A 87 -21.85 -28.52 -10.45
N GLN A 88 -21.59 -29.82 -10.46
CA GLN A 88 -20.88 -30.49 -11.54
C GLN A 88 -21.73 -30.47 -12.82
N ILE A 89 -21.42 -29.57 -13.76
CA ILE A 89 -21.97 -29.59 -15.11
C ILE A 89 -21.06 -30.48 -15.96
N ALA A 90 -21.59 -31.60 -16.46
CA ALA A 90 -20.82 -32.53 -17.30
C ALA A 90 -20.21 -31.81 -18.51
N GLY A 91 -18.88 -31.76 -18.57
CA GLY A 91 -18.11 -31.14 -19.68
C GLY A 91 -17.35 -29.86 -19.31
N ALA A 92 -17.52 -29.31 -18.10
CA ALA A 92 -16.67 -28.24 -17.58
C ALA A 92 -15.46 -28.81 -16.82
N ALA A 93 -14.33 -28.09 -16.81
CA ALA A 93 -13.19 -28.45 -15.96
C ALA A 93 -13.64 -28.51 -14.49
N PRO A 94 -13.15 -29.46 -13.68
CA PRO A 94 -13.47 -29.51 -12.26
C PRO A 94 -13.16 -28.16 -11.62
N ILE A 95 -14.17 -27.51 -11.07
CA ILE A 95 -13.95 -26.39 -10.17
C ILE A 95 -13.37 -27.03 -8.91
N PRO A 96 -12.21 -26.58 -8.39
CA PRO A 96 -11.65 -27.18 -7.18
C PRO A 96 -12.70 -27.18 -6.07
N SER A 97 -12.95 -28.36 -5.52
CA SER A 97 -13.92 -28.58 -4.44
C SER A 97 -13.50 -27.78 -3.23
N GLY A 98 -14.25 -26.73 -2.93
CA GLY A 98 -13.83 -25.70 -2.01
C GLY A 98 -14.45 -24.40 -2.47
N ASP A 99 -15.15 -23.70 -1.59
CA ASP A 99 -15.57 -22.34 -1.87
C ASP A 99 -14.65 -21.42 -1.04
N PRO A 100 -13.33 -21.45 -1.24
CA PRO A 100 -12.43 -20.82 -0.30
C PRO A 100 -12.57 -19.30 -0.39
N ALA A 101 -12.63 -18.66 0.78
CA ALA A 101 -12.33 -17.24 0.85
C ALA A 101 -10.81 -17.09 0.79
N GLU A 102 -10.30 -16.13 0.03
CA GLU A 102 -8.86 -15.93 -0.16
C GLU A 102 -8.53 -14.45 0.01
N ILE A 103 -7.52 -14.12 0.83
CA ILE A 103 -6.95 -12.78 0.85
C ILE A 103 -5.64 -12.81 0.08
N GLN A 104 -5.55 -11.96 -0.94
CA GLN A 104 -4.34 -11.69 -1.71
C GLN A 104 -3.68 -10.40 -1.25
N PHE A 105 -2.40 -10.52 -0.92
CA PHE A 105 -1.48 -9.42 -0.66
C PHE A 105 -0.71 -9.16 -1.94
N ILE A 106 -0.99 -8.05 -2.61
CA ILE A 106 -0.40 -7.71 -3.89
C ILE A 106 0.47 -6.48 -3.70
N ARG A 107 1.77 -6.61 -3.96
CA ARG A 107 2.67 -5.46 -4.05
C ARG A 107 2.99 -5.20 -5.51
N THR A 108 2.53 -4.09 -6.05
CA THR A 108 2.75 -3.76 -7.47
C THR A 108 4.23 -3.45 -7.73
N ALA A 109 4.66 -3.51 -9.00
CA ALA A 109 6.01 -3.09 -9.38
C ALA A 109 6.28 -1.60 -9.12
N GLY A 110 5.21 -0.78 -9.06
CA GLY A 110 5.27 0.64 -8.69
C GLY A 110 5.43 0.88 -7.19
N GLY A 111 5.26 -0.15 -6.37
CA GLY A 111 5.40 -0.09 -4.92
C GLY A 111 4.08 -0.21 -4.16
N ASP A 112 2.95 0.08 -4.82
CA ASP A 112 1.63 0.11 -4.19
C ASP A 112 1.25 -1.23 -3.57
N LEU A 113 0.57 -1.18 -2.42
CA LEU A 113 0.14 -2.37 -1.67
C LEU A 113 -1.38 -2.45 -1.70
N HIS A 114 -1.87 -3.57 -2.22
CA HIS A 114 -3.29 -3.86 -2.35
C HIS A 114 -3.62 -5.11 -1.56
N PHE A 115 -4.72 -5.07 -0.80
CA PHE A 115 -5.32 -6.23 -0.18
C PHE A 115 -6.63 -6.53 -0.89
N THR A 116 -6.73 -7.72 -1.47
CA THR A 116 -7.93 -8.15 -2.19
C THR A 116 -8.48 -9.39 -1.52
N LEU A 117 -9.74 -9.34 -1.11
CA LEU A 117 -10.50 -10.50 -0.69
C LEU A 117 -11.23 -11.06 -1.90
N LEU A 118 -11.00 -12.33 -2.18
CA LEU A 118 -11.63 -13.09 -3.25
C LEU A 118 -12.51 -14.19 -2.66
N LYS A 119 -13.56 -14.51 -3.40
CA LYS A 119 -14.36 -15.72 -3.23
C LYS A 119 -14.56 -16.28 -4.62
N HIS A 120 -14.20 -17.55 -4.84
CA HIS A 120 -14.31 -18.17 -6.17
C HIS A 120 -13.60 -17.37 -7.29
N GLN A 121 -12.39 -16.86 -7.00
CA GLN A 121 -11.62 -15.99 -7.90
C GLN A 121 -12.32 -14.67 -8.30
N GLN A 122 -13.46 -14.33 -7.68
CA GLN A 122 -14.12 -13.04 -7.83
C GLN A 122 -13.72 -12.12 -6.69
N SER A 123 -13.30 -10.89 -7.03
CA SER A 123 -12.97 -9.87 -6.03
C SER A 123 -14.24 -9.41 -5.30
N VAL A 124 -14.29 -9.67 -4.00
CA VAL A 124 -15.37 -9.23 -3.12
C VAL A 124 -15.07 -7.84 -2.58
N GLN A 125 -13.83 -7.63 -2.12
CA GLN A 125 -13.41 -6.36 -1.53
C GLN A 125 -11.94 -6.10 -1.85
N THR A 126 -11.63 -4.88 -2.30
CA THR A 126 -10.25 -4.46 -2.55
C THR A 126 -9.94 -3.20 -1.77
N TYR A 127 -8.80 -3.18 -1.09
CA TYR A 127 -8.26 -2.00 -0.44
C TYR A 127 -6.88 -1.69 -0.99
N GLN A 128 -6.71 -0.47 -1.47
CA GLN A 128 -5.42 0.06 -1.89
C GLN A 128 -4.90 0.98 -0.79
N LEU A 129 -3.65 0.76 -0.37
CA LEU A 129 -2.96 1.64 0.55
C LEU A 129 -2.19 2.69 -0.24
N GLU A 130 -2.38 3.95 0.12
CA GLU A 130 -1.66 5.09 -0.46
C GLU A 130 -0.38 5.38 0.32
N THR A 131 0.53 6.16 -0.29
CA THR A 131 1.88 6.42 0.23
C THR A 131 1.91 7.30 1.50
N PRO A 132 2.93 7.08 2.37
CA PRO A 132 3.97 6.06 2.27
C PRO A 132 3.47 4.67 2.65
N LEU A 133 4.02 3.68 1.96
CA LEU A 133 3.60 2.29 2.09
C LEU A 133 4.43 1.61 3.17
N PRO A 134 3.79 0.95 4.16
CA PRO A 134 4.51 0.11 5.08
C PRO A 134 5.13 -1.08 4.34
N THR A 135 6.27 -1.56 4.83
CA THR A 135 6.81 -2.83 4.37
C THR A 135 5.98 -3.95 4.98
N ILE A 136 5.43 -4.82 4.14
CA ILE A 136 4.71 -6.00 4.61
C ILE A 136 5.59 -7.24 4.50
N SER A 137 5.50 -8.11 5.49
CA SER A 137 6.10 -9.44 5.47
C SER A 137 5.06 -10.47 5.88
N ILE A 138 5.07 -11.62 5.21
CA ILE A 138 4.24 -12.78 5.53
C ILE A 138 5.19 -13.89 5.95
N ASP A 139 4.97 -14.45 7.14
CA ASP A 139 5.80 -15.50 7.75
C ASP A 139 7.29 -15.15 7.81
N GLY A 140 7.57 -13.86 8.07
CA GLY A 140 8.92 -13.31 8.12
C GLY A 140 9.55 -13.02 6.75
N LEU A 141 8.90 -13.37 5.64
CA LEU A 141 9.35 -13.04 4.29
C LEU A 141 8.76 -11.72 3.83
N ALA A 142 9.61 -10.72 3.58
CA ALA A 142 9.18 -9.45 3.03
C ALA A 142 8.58 -9.62 1.62
N LEU A 143 7.40 -9.05 1.39
CA LEU A 143 6.73 -9.12 0.10
C LEU A 143 7.49 -8.24 -0.91
N ALA A 144 8.09 -8.88 -1.91
CA ALA A 144 8.87 -8.20 -2.94
C ALA A 144 7.98 -7.35 -3.87
N LEU A 145 8.59 -6.39 -4.58
CA LEU A 145 7.89 -5.62 -5.62
C LEU A 145 7.43 -6.55 -6.75
N GLY A 146 6.18 -6.41 -7.17
CA GLY A 146 5.55 -7.28 -8.16
C GLY A 146 5.10 -8.65 -7.62
N ALA A 147 5.25 -8.92 -6.32
CA ALA A 147 4.86 -10.19 -5.74
C ALA A 147 3.40 -10.18 -5.27
N THR A 148 2.79 -11.36 -5.36
CA THR A 148 1.48 -11.66 -4.79
C THR A 148 1.61 -12.89 -3.90
N VAL A 149 1.09 -12.79 -2.68
CA VAL A 149 0.98 -13.91 -1.73
C VAL A 149 -0.48 -14.02 -1.32
N SER A 150 -0.98 -15.23 -1.15
CA SER A 150 -2.35 -15.46 -0.73
C SER A 150 -2.44 -16.32 0.53
N LEU A 151 -3.48 -16.06 1.30
CA LEU A 151 -3.91 -16.86 2.44
C LEU A 151 -5.37 -17.25 2.22
N ALA A 152 -5.70 -18.53 2.34
CA ALA A 152 -7.01 -19.07 2.02
C ALA A 152 -7.65 -19.75 3.23
N TRP A 153 -8.98 -19.66 3.28
CA TRP A 153 -9.83 -20.36 4.24
C TRP A 153 -10.58 -21.49 3.55
N ASP A 154 -10.72 -22.61 4.22
CA ASP A 154 -11.57 -23.72 3.81
C ASP A 154 -13.06 -23.44 4.10
N GLN A 155 -13.93 -24.41 3.78
CA GLN A 155 -15.39 -24.28 3.98
C GLN A 155 -15.81 -24.31 5.47
N THR A 156 -14.92 -24.70 6.38
CA THR A 156 -15.13 -24.62 7.83
C THR A 156 -14.60 -23.32 8.43
N ALA A 157 -14.09 -22.43 7.57
CA ALA A 157 -13.40 -21.21 7.91
C ALA A 157 -12.15 -21.44 8.78
N SER A 158 -11.49 -22.56 8.56
CA SER A 158 -10.12 -22.88 8.99
C SER A 158 -9.15 -22.48 7.87
N MET A 159 -7.86 -22.28 8.16
CA MET A 159 -6.85 -22.04 7.12
C MET A 159 -6.68 -23.30 6.25
N ASP A 160 -6.58 -23.11 4.94
CA ASP A 160 -6.52 -24.20 3.96
C ASP A 160 -5.28 -25.11 4.13
N ASP A 161 -4.17 -24.54 4.61
CA ASP A 161 -2.92 -25.26 4.88
C ASP A 161 -2.79 -25.75 6.34
N ALA A 162 -3.82 -25.52 7.15
CA ALA A 162 -3.87 -25.84 8.58
C ALA A 162 -2.70 -25.26 9.41
N ALA A 163 -2.06 -24.18 8.95
CA ALA A 163 -0.93 -23.54 9.62
C ALA A 163 -1.31 -22.18 10.24
N ASN A 164 -0.53 -21.75 11.22
CA ASN A 164 -0.60 -20.39 11.74
C ASN A 164 0.28 -19.50 10.86
N HIS A 165 -0.25 -18.35 10.43
CA HIS A 165 0.53 -17.36 9.69
C HIS A 165 0.69 -16.07 10.47
N ASN A 166 1.81 -15.39 10.23
CA ASN A 166 2.02 -14.04 10.68
C ASN A 166 2.12 -13.07 9.50
N VAL A 167 1.38 -11.97 9.58
CA VAL A 167 1.54 -10.84 8.68
C VAL A 167 2.03 -9.66 9.51
N THR A 168 3.24 -9.21 9.23
CA THR A 168 3.86 -8.09 9.93
C THR A 168 3.94 -6.88 9.01
N ILE A 169 3.37 -5.77 9.45
CA ILE A 169 3.37 -4.47 8.79
C ILE A 169 4.40 -3.60 9.52
N VAL A 170 5.45 -3.19 8.80
CA VAL A 170 6.59 -2.44 9.33
C VAL A 170 6.60 -1.04 8.74
N GLY A 171 6.28 -0.06 9.58
CA GLY A 171 6.40 1.37 9.28
C GLY A 171 7.06 2.12 10.45
N THR A 172 6.42 3.19 10.92
CA THR A 172 6.81 3.91 12.15
C THR A 172 6.61 3.07 13.41
N LYS A 173 5.56 2.26 13.42
CA LYS A 173 5.32 1.20 14.39
C LYS A 173 5.19 -0.12 13.65
N THR A 174 5.61 -1.19 14.32
CA THR A 174 5.43 -2.54 13.79
C THR A 174 4.13 -3.10 14.33
N HIS A 175 3.23 -3.47 13.43
CA HIS A 175 1.97 -4.15 13.75
C HIS A 175 2.05 -5.59 13.25
N ARG A 176 1.62 -6.54 14.09
CA ARG A 176 1.61 -7.96 13.75
C ARG A 176 0.20 -8.49 13.85
N ILE A 177 -0.26 -9.06 12.75
CA ILE A 177 -1.54 -9.72 12.61
C ILE A 177 -1.27 -11.21 12.51
N CYS A 178 -1.91 -11.98 13.37
CA CYS A 178 -1.82 -13.43 13.39
C CYS A 178 -3.08 -14.03 12.78
N PHE A 179 -2.87 -15.04 11.94
CA PHE A 179 -3.90 -15.90 11.40
C PHE A 179 -3.71 -17.25 12.08
N SER A 180 -4.67 -17.64 12.91
CA SER A 180 -4.72 -18.98 13.52
C SER A 180 -5.02 -20.01 12.45
N SER A 181 -4.54 -21.23 12.59
CA SER A 181 -4.92 -22.37 11.76
C SER A 181 -6.42 -22.59 11.76
N SER A 182 -7.12 -22.24 12.85
CA SER A 182 -8.58 -22.21 12.93
C SER A 182 -9.26 -21.07 12.16
N GLY A 183 -8.51 -20.31 11.35
CA GLY A 183 -8.96 -19.18 10.53
C GLY A 183 -9.29 -17.89 11.28
N PHE A 184 -9.08 -17.83 12.59
CA PHE A 184 -9.29 -16.61 13.39
C PHE A 184 -8.14 -15.61 13.20
N VAL A 185 -8.49 -14.36 12.96
CA VAL A 185 -7.53 -13.27 12.69
C VAL A 185 -7.52 -12.27 13.84
N TYR A 186 -6.34 -11.95 14.37
CA TYR A 186 -6.18 -11.06 15.52
C TYR A 186 -4.85 -10.33 15.54
N GLU A 187 -4.78 -9.21 16.25
CA GLU A 187 -3.52 -8.51 16.51
C GLU A 187 -2.77 -9.16 17.69
N SER A 188 -1.45 -9.29 17.57
CA SER A 188 -0.59 -9.75 18.66
C SER A 188 0.61 -8.83 18.82
N SER A 189 0.97 -8.53 20.07
CA SER A 189 2.23 -7.85 20.41
C SER A 189 3.43 -8.82 20.48
N GLY A 190 3.15 -10.13 20.55
CA GLY A 190 4.14 -11.20 20.65
C GLY A 190 4.32 -11.99 19.35
N ALA A 191 4.95 -13.16 19.42
CA ALA A 191 4.94 -14.11 18.32
C ALA A 191 3.51 -14.66 18.13
N CYS A 192 3.17 -15.02 16.89
CA CYS A 192 1.97 -15.82 16.66
C CYS A 192 2.27 -17.24 17.20
N PRO A 193 1.36 -17.82 18.01
CA PRO A 193 1.49 -19.18 18.51
C PRO A 193 1.43 -20.21 17.39
#